data_AF-A0A165PBD1-F1
#
_entry.id   AF-A0A165PBD1-F1
#
_cell.length_a   1.000
_cell.length_b   1.000
_cell.length_c   1.000
_cell.angle_alpha   90.00
_cell.angle_beta   90.00
_cell.angle_gamma   90.00
#
_symmetry.space_group_name_H-M   'P 1'
#
loop_
_entity.id
_entity.type
_entity.pdbx_description
1 polymer ?
#
loop_
_entity_poly.entity_id
_entity_poly.type
_entity_poly.pdbx_seq_one_letter_code
_entity_poly.pdbx_strand_id
1 'polypeptide(L)'
;MTCRRMRDETLPVLFRSCLVAATKPINAERFLPQSLWPYVYSLCLEDHRPAAMRLPEKRRKLRFANDRLLCGIMDPMFLKATLPSMPFLQSVKLAVYCREIHGIGWDTLAVILSTPQLRSFTLQAYPFSPQQCPAVTDVDCLTPITTFRYAQPAIFRELRQYPTQKAALSVVIAKLRHTLETLLLPLEVAPFEALAEHQWSTTRSSYSR
;
A
#
# COMPACT_ATOMS: atom_id res chain seq x y z
N MET A 1 16.53 -8.74 -36.00
CA MET A 1 16.50 -9.81 -34.99
C MET A 1 17.19 -9.31 -33.73
N THR A 2 16.47 -9.03 -32.64
CA THR A 2 17.11 -8.84 -31.34
C THR A 2 17.47 -10.20 -30.76
N CYS A 3 18.76 -10.43 -30.46
CA CYS A 3 19.26 -11.68 -29.92
C CYS A 3 18.52 -12.03 -28.62
N ARG A 4 18.05 -13.28 -28.49
CA ARG A 4 17.34 -13.79 -27.30
C ARG A 4 18.09 -13.47 -26.00
N ARG A 5 19.41 -13.55 -26.03
CA ARG A 5 20.29 -13.22 -24.90
C ARG A 5 20.17 -11.76 -24.45
N MET A 6 20.14 -10.81 -25.38
CA MET A 6 19.92 -9.40 -25.04
C MET A 6 18.53 -9.18 -24.45
N ARG A 7 17.52 -9.92 -24.89
CA ARG A 7 16.18 -9.85 -24.28
C ARG A 7 16.23 -10.35 -22.84
N ASP A 8 16.78 -11.54 -22.61
CA ASP A 8 16.81 -12.16 -21.28
C ASP A 8 17.63 -11.33 -20.27
N GLU A 9 18.70 -10.67 -20.72
CA GLU A 9 19.51 -9.77 -19.89
C GLU A 9 18.85 -8.39 -19.63
N THR A 10 17.92 -7.96 -20.49
CA THR A 10 17.24 -6.65 -20.32
C THR A 10 15.96 -6.72 -19.50
N LEU A 11 15.28 -7.87 -19.44
CA LEU A 11 14.04 -8.02 -18.68
C LEU A 11 14.17 -7.63 -17.19
N PRO A 12 15.22 -8.04 -16.44
CA PRO A 12 15.38 -7.66 -15.04
C PRO A 12 15.54 -6.16 -14.83
N VAL A 13 16.08 -5.44 -15.82
CA VAL A 13 16.27 -3.98 -15.75
C VAL A 13 14.97 -3.26 -16.09
N LEU A 14 14.32 -3.65 -17.19
CA LEU A 14 13.10 -3.00 -17.68
C LEU A 14 11.91 -3.20 -16.75
N PHE A 15 11.76 -4.40 -16.18
CA PHE A 15 10.61 -4.77 -15.36
C PHE A 15 10.92 -4.77 -13.86
N ARG A 16 12.05 -4.20 -13.46
CA ARG A 16 12.41 -4.03 -12.04
C ARG A 16 11.34 -3.27 -11.28
N SER A 17 10.77 -2.22 -11.89
CA SER A 17 9.74 -1.38 -11.30
C SER A 17 8.54 -1.33 -12.23
N CYS A 18 7.37 -1.76 -11.75
CA CYS A 18 6.15 -1.81 -12.53
C CYS A 18 5.05 -0.96 -11.91
N LEU A 19 4.23 -0.36 -12.77
CA LEU A 19 3.02 0.36 -12.42
C LEU A 19 1.81 -0.39 -12.97
N VAL A 20 0.85 -0.69 -12.10
CA VAL A 20 -0.47 -1.19 -12.46
C VAL A 20 -1.48 -0.10 -12.12
N ALA A 21 -1.90 0.63 -13.15
CA ALA A 21 -2.98 1.61 -13.05
C ALA A 21 -4.32 0.91 -13.32
N ALA A 22 -5.18 0.87 -12.31
CA ALA A 22 -6.44 0.14 -12.35
C ALA A 22 -7.62 1.11 -12.19
N THR A 23 -8.61 0.98 -13.08
CA THR A 23 -9.88 1.72 -13.02
C THR A 23 -11.05 0.85 -12.54
N LYS A 24 -10.77 -0.45 -12.37
CA LYS A 24 -11.66 -1.55 -11.99
C LYS A 24 -10.88 -2.50 -11.07
N PRO A 25 -11.55 -3.39 -10.32
CA PRO A 25 -10.87 -4.38 -9.49
C PRO A 25 -9.79 -5.12 -10.27
N ILE A 26 -8.61 -5.20 -9.66
CA ILE A 26 -7.47 -5.92 -10.21
C ILE A 26 -7.77 -7.41 -10.23
N ASN A 27 -7.36 -8.07 -11.30
CA ASN A 27 -7.49 -9.50 -11.53
C ASN A 27 -6.39 -9.93 -12.52
N ALA A 28 -6.35 -11.21 -12.88
CA ALA A 28 -5.32 -11.74 -13.79
C ALA A 28 -5.25 -11.01 -15.15
N GLU A 29 -6.37 -10.49 -15.66
CA GLU A 29 -6.42 -9.78 -16.95
C GLU A 29 -5.98 -8.32 -16.87
N ARG A 30 -6.05 -7.71 -15.68
CA ARG A 30 -5.79 -6.28 -15.43
C ARG A 30 -4.53 -6.06 -14.60
N PHE A 31 -3.67 -7.05 -14.56
CA PHE A 31 -2.46 -7.05 -13.78
C PHE A 31 -1.26 -7.41 -14.66
N LEU A 32 -0.07 -7.46 -14.08
CA LEU A 32 1.14 -7.83 -14.81
C LEU A 32 1.06 -9.29 -15.28
N PRO A 33 1.42 -9.58 -16.54
CA PRO A 33 1.57 -10.95 -17.01
C PRO A 33 2.49 -11.77 -16.10
N GLN A 34 2.12 -13.03 -15.83
CA GLN A 34 2.88 -13.93 -14.95
C GLN A 34 4.35 -14.10 -15.38
N SER A 35 4.62 -14.03 -16.68
CA SER A 35 5.97 -14.11 -17.23
C SER A 35 6.89 -12.97 -16.77
N LEU A 36 6.34 -11.86 -16.25
CA LEU A 36 7.12 -10.73 -15.75
C LEU A 36 7.41 -10.82 -14.25
N TRP A 37 6.64 -11.60 -13.49
CA TRP A 37 6.73 -11.67 -12.02
C TRP A 37 8.15 -11.98 -11.49
N PRO A 38 8.96 -12.84 -12.13
CA PRO A 38 10.35 -13.10 -11.70
C PRO A 38 11.30 -11.90 -11.87
N TYR A 39 10.86 -10.77 -12.41
CA TYR A 39 11.68 -9.58 -12.61
C TYR A 39 11.21 -8.38 -11.79
N VAL A 40 10.01 -8.46 -11.19
CA VAL A 40 9.40 -7.37 -10.44
C VAL A 40 10.03 -7.25 -9.06
N TYR A 41 10.68 -6.12 -8.82
CA TYR A 41 11.27 -5.77 -7.53
C TYR A 41 10.45 -4.71 -6.79
N SER A 42 9.86 -3.78 -7.53
CA SER A 42 8.99 -2.73 -7.01
C SER A 42 7.69 -2.69 -7.79
N LEU A 43 6.57 -2.69 -7.07
CA LEU A 43 5.23 -2.68 -7.64
C LEU A 43 4.45 -1.46 -7.12
N CYS A 44 3.97 -0.63 -8.03
CA CYS A 44 3.04 0.45 -7.73
C CYS A 44 1.64 0.07 -8.21
N LEU A 45 0.68 0.01 -7.31
CA LEU A 45 -0.74 -0.18 -7.61
C LEU A 45 -1.45 1.15 -7.46
N GLU A 46 -2.00 1.65 -8.56
CA GLU A 46 -2.62 2.95 -8.62
C GLU A 46 -4.10 2.83 -8.94
N ASP A 47 -4.98 3.34 -8.07
CA ASP A 47 -6.38 3.59 -8.43
C ASP A 47 -6.42 4.82 -9.32
N HIS A 48 -6.62 4.57 -10.60
CA HIS A 48 -6.73 5.59 -11.61
C HIS A 48 -8.21 5.76 -11.98
N ARG A 49 -8.78 6.93 -11.73
CA ARG A 49 -10.05 7.31 -12.35
C ARG A 49 -9.81 8.30 -13.49
N PRO A 50 -10.33 8.05 -14.70
CA PRO A 50 -10.23 9.02 -15.78
C PRO A 50 -10.86 10.35 -15.35
N ALA A 51 -10.11 11.45 -15.49
CA ALA A 51 -10.55 12.80 -15.15
C ALA A 51 -11.83 13.25 -15.89
N ALA A 52 -12.21 12.53 -16.96
CA ALA A 52 -13.30 12.88 -17.86
C ALA A 52 -14.73 12.68 -17.29
N MET A 53 -14.92 11.98 -16.16
CA MET A 53 -16.25 11.85 -15.57
C MET A 53 -16.47 12.89 -14.46
N ARG A 54 -16.84 14.11 -14.86
CA ARG A 54 -17.51 15.11 -14.00
C ARG A 54 -18.93 14.63 -13.66
N LEU A 55 -19.05 13.49 -12.99
CA LEU A 55 -20.35 13.08 -12.47
C LEU A 55 -20.72 13.97 -11.27
N PRO A 56 -21.99 14.40 -11.16
CA PRO A 56 -22.46 15.20 -10.05
C PRO A 56 -22.12 14.54 -8.70
N GLU A 57 -21.62 15.32 -7.75
CA GLU A 57 -21.12 14.88 -6.43
C GLU A 57 -22.08 13.93 -5.70
N LYS A 58 -23.39 14.11 -5.87
CA LYS A 58 -24.44 13.32 -5.21
C LYS A 58 -24.56 11.87 -5.70
N ARG A 59 -23.83 11.46 -6.75
CA ARG A 59 -23.84 10.09 -7.31
C ARG A 59 -22.48 9.37 -7.25
N ARG A 60 -21.54 9.88 -6.44
CA ARG A 60 -20.21 9.26 -6.26
C ARG A 60 -20.28 8.07 -5.29
N LYS A 61 -20.95 6.99 -5.71
CA LYS A 61 -20.73 5.67 -5.08
C LYS A 61 -19.44 5.10 -5.64
N LEU A 62 -18.53 4.63 -4.78
CA LEU A 62 -17.46 3.74 -5.21
C LEU A 62 -18.11 2.56 -5.92
N ARG A 63 -17.92 2.46 -7.24
CA ARG A 63 -18.66 1.47 -8.06
C ARG A 63 -18.36 0.02 -7.72
N PHE A 64 -17.22 -0.20 -7.09
CA PHE A 64 -16.65 -1.54 -6.87
C PHE A 64 -16.46 -1.88 -5.39
N ALA A 65 -16.98 -1.04 -4.48
CA ALA A 65 -16.86 -1.27 -3.05
C ALA A 65 -18.26 -1.38 -2.43
N ASN A 66 -18.43 -2.38 -1.56
CA ASN A 66 -19.63 -2.51 -0.72
C ASN A 66 -19.69 -1.40 0.33
N ASP A 67 -18.50 -0.93 0.77
CA ASP A 67 -18.33 0.21 1.66
C ASP A 67 -17.77 1.41 0.91
N ARG A 68 -18.35 2.60 1.10
CA ARG A 68 -17.90 3.83 0.45
C ARG A 68 -16.59 4.38 1.02
N LEU A 69 -16.15 3.90 2.19
CA LEU A 69 -14.91 4.31 2.81
C LEU A 69 -13.72 3.43 2.41
N LEU A 70 -13.95 2.33 1.69
CA LEU A 70 -12.90 1.35 1.37
C LEU A 70 -12.69 1.20 -0.14
N CYS A 71 -11.44 1.02 -0.54
CA CYS A 71 -11.06 0.79 -1.92
C CYS A 71 -11.55 -0.58 -2.39
N GLY A 72 -12.47 -0.58 -3.34
CA GLY A 72 -12.93 -1.80 -4.01
C GLY A 72 -12.05 -2.25 -5.16
N ILE A 73 -11.02 -1.48 -5.53
CA ILE A 73 -10.12 -1.82 -6.64
C ILE A 73 -9.05 -2.82 -6.20
N MET A 74 -8.57 -2.69 -4.95
CA MET A 74 -7.49 -3.52 -4.41
C MET A 74 -8.06 -4.80 -3.78
N ASP A 75 -8.31 -5.81 -4.62
CA ASP A 75 -8.85 -7.10 -4.18
C ASP A 75 -7.84 -7.85 -3.28
N PRO A 76 -8.13 -8.06 -1.98
CA PRO A 76 -7.23 -8.74 -1.07
C PRO A 76 -7.00 -10.22 -1.45
N MET A 77 -8.00 -10.91 -1.99
CA MET A 77 -7.89 -12.32 -2.35
C MET A 77 -6.97 -12.52 -3.54
N PHE A 78 -7.10 -11.67 -4.56
CA PHE A 78 -6.22 -11.67 -5.71
C PHE A 78 -4.77 -11.34 -5.31
N LEU A 79 -4.55 -10.32 -4.47
CA LEU A 79 -3.23 -9.94 -3.99
C LEU A 79 -2.57 -11.06 -3.17
N LYS A 80 -3.35 -11.74 -2.32
CA LYS A 80 -2.86 -12.85 -1.48
C LYS A 80 -2.33 -14.01 -2.32
N ALA A 81 -2.97 -14.30 -3.44
CA ALA A 81 -2.51 -15.33 -4.38
C ALA A 81 -1.30 -14.89 -5.22
N THR A 82 -1.14 -13.58 -5.45
CA THR A 82 -0.23 -13.05 -6.48
C THR A 82 1.09 -12.55 -5.92
N LEU A 83 1.08 -11.76 -4.84
CA LEU A 83 2.29 -11.13 -4.32
C LEU A 83 3.36 -12.14 -3.87
N PRO A 84 3.02 -13.24 -3.18
CA PRO A 84 4.01 -14.26 -2.81
C PRO A 84 4.70 -14.91 -4.01
N SER A 85 4.04 -14.96 -5.17
CA SER A 85 4.58 -15.54 -6.41
C SER A 85 5.58 -14.61 -7.15
N MET A 86 5.88 -13.42 -6.62
CA MET A 86 6.89 -12.51 -7.15
C MET A 86 8.17 -12.57 -6.31
N PRO A 87 9.12 -13.48 -6.60
CA PRO A 87 10.20 -13.84 -5.67
C PRO A 87 11.12 -12.68 -5.27
N PHE A 88 11.25 -11.66 -6.11
CA PHE A 88 12.10 -10.50 -5.84
C PHE A 88 11.34 -9.24 -5.42
N LEU A 89 10.02 -9.33 -5.19
CA LEU A 89 9.22 -8.18 -4.81
C LEU A 89 9.62 -7.66 -3.42
N GLN A 90 10.35 -6.56 -3.37
CA GLN A 90 10.79 -5.94 -2.12
C GLN A 90 10.02 -4.68 -1.77
N SER A 91 9.34 -4.05 -2.73
CA SER A 91 8.64 -2.79 -2.53
C SER A 91 7.23 -2.82 -3.11
N VAL A 92 6.25 -2.44 -2.30
CA VAL A 92 4.86 -2.22 -2.73
C VAL A 92 4.45 -0.81 -2.38
N LYS A 93 3.91 -0.10 -3.38
CA LYS A 93 3.31 1.21 -3.25
C LYS A 93 1.84 1.15 -3.63
N LEU A 94 0.97 1.64 -2.75
CA LEU A 94 -0.42 1.92 -3.07
C LEU A 94 -0.58 3.42 -3.28
N ALA A 95 -1.18 3.82 -4.39
CA ALA A 95 -1.49 5.22 -4.68
C ALA A 95 -2.92 5.38 -5.20
N VAL A 96 -3.52 6.53 -4.94
CA VAL A 96 -4.78 6.94 -5.55
C VAL A 96 -4.58 8.23 -6.32
N TYR A 97 -5.03 8.23 -7.57
CA TYR A 97 -5.10 9.41 -8.43
C TYR A 97 -6.56 9.74 -8.72
N CYS A 98 -7.36 9.85 -7.66
CA CYS A 98 -8.77 10.16 -7.73
C CYS A 98 -9.14 11.24 -6.70
N ARG A 99 -10.22 12.00 -6.98
CA ARG A 99 -10.74 13.05 -6.09
C ARG A 99 -11.68 12.51 -5.01
N GLU A 100 -11.96 11.20 -4.98
CA GLU A 100 -12.83 10.58 -4.00
C GLU A 100 -12.01 10.01 -2.85
N ILE A 101 -12.28 10.48 -1.63
CA ILE A 101 -11.58 10.02 -0.45
C ILE A 101 -12.14 8.66 -0.05
N HIS A 102 -11.29 7.66 -0.11
CA HIS A 102 -11.56 6.32 0.39
C HIS A 102 -10.23 5.70 0.78
N GLY A 103 -10.22 4.82 1.77
CA GLY A 103 -9.03 4.19 2.32
C GLY A 103 -8.78 2.78 1.81
N ILE A 104 -7.69 2.19 2.29
CA ILE A 104 -7.43 0.76 2.12
C ILE A 104 -7.91 0.05 3.38
N GLY A 105 -8.75 -0.99 3.21
CA GLY A 105 -9.23 -1.82 4.31
C GLY A 105 -8.11 -2.66 4.92
N TRP A 106 -8.32 -3.12 6.16
CA TRP A 106 -7.30 -3.91 6.86
C TRP A 106 -6.94 -5.20 6.11
N ASP A 107 -7.92 -5.92 5.56
CA ASP A 107 -7.67 -7.18 4.85
C ASP A 107 -6.65 -7.03 3.71
N THR A 108 -6.78 -5.95 2.93
CA THR A 108 -5.84 -5.63 1.84
C THR A 108 -4.46 -5.24 2.39
N LEU A 109 -4.41 -4.45 3.46
CA LEU A 109 -3.15 -4.06 4.12
C LEU A 109 -2.44 -5.28 4.71
N ALA A 110 -3.15 -6.15 5.43
CA ALA A 110 -2.63 -7.37 6.02
C ALA A 110 -2.01 -8.27 4.96
N VAL A 111 -2.71 -8.51 3.84
CA VAL A 111 -2.18 -9.30 2.72
C VAL A 111 -0.85 -8.73 2.18
N ILE A 112 -0.78 -7.41 1.97
CA ILE A 112 0.44 -6.78 1.46
C ILE A 112 1.56 -6.86 2.51
N LEU A 113 1.28 -6.43 3.74
CA LEU A 113 2.27 -6.37 4.81
C LEU A 113 2.70 -7.77 5.31
N SER A 114 1.96 -8.83 5.00
CA SER A 114 2.36 -10.23 5.23
C SER A 114 3.11 -10.86 4.06
N THR A 115 3.40 -10.12 2.98
CA THR A 115 4.17 -10.65 1.85
C THR A 115 5.62 -10.97 2.27
N PRO A 116 6.09 -12.23 2.22
CA PRO A 116 7.34 -12.65 2.88
C PRO A 116 8.61 -11.89 2.47
N GLN A 117 8.73 -11.58 1.18
CA GLN A 117 9.88 -10.91 0.58
C GLN A 117 9.82 -9.38 0.69
N LEU A 118 8.69 -8.82 1.13
CA LEU A 118 8.50 -7.38 1.19
C LEU A 118 9.41 -6.75 2.25
N ARG A 119 10.02 -5.61 1.91
CA ARG A 119 10.88 -4.82 2.81
C ARG A 119 10.47 -3.36 2.88
N SER A 120 9.79 -2.86 1.85
CA SER A 120 9.33 -1.49 1.77
C SER A 120 7.84 -1.43 1.44
N PHE A 121 7.10 -0.67 2.23
CA PHE A 121 5.69 -0.38 1.98
C PHE A 121 5.47 1.13 1.92
N THR A 122 4.75 1.59 0.90
CA THR A 122 4.32 2.98 0.78
C THR A 122 2.82 3.06 0.57
N LEU A 123 2.12 3.75 1.45
CA LEU A 123 0.74 4.16 1.26
C LEU A 123 0.72 5.65 0.88
N GLN A 124 0.24 5.98 -0.31
CA GLN A 124 0.17 7.34 -0.80
C GLN A 124 -1.29 7.75 -1.06
N ALA A 125 -1.70 8.87 -0.46
CA ALA A 125 -3.01 9.50 -0.65
C ALA A 125 -4.25 8.67 -0.24
N TYR A 126 -4.07 7.53 0.45
CA TYR A 126 -5.16 6.71 1.00
C TYR A 126 -5.21 6.79 2.53
N PRO A 127 -6.38 7.01 3.16
CA PRO A 127 -6.61 6.63 4.55
C PRO A 127 -6.14 5.19 4.87
N PHE A 128 -5.40 5.02 5.97
CA PHE A 128 -4.87 3.72 6.43
C PHE A 128 -5.91 3.01 7.31
N SER A 129 -6.57 1.97 6.83
CA SER A 129 -7.57 1.21 7.58
C SER A 129 -8.60 2.11 8.31
N PRO A 130 -9.37 2.93 7.56
CA PRO A 130 -10.21 3.97 8.15
C PRO A 130 -11.33 3.47 9.07
N GLN A 131 -11.70 2.19 8.99
CA GLN A 131 -12.82 1.60 9.73
C GLN A 131 -12.43 0.48 10.69
N GLN A 132 -11.28 -0.15 10.48
CA GLN A 132 -10.89 -1.36 11.20
C GLN A 132 -9.56 -1.13 11.93
N CYS A 133 -9.53 -1.42 13.22
CA CYS A 133 -8.27 -1.55 13.94
C CYS A 133 -7.94 -3.03 14.02
N PRO A 134 -6.77 -3.47 13.52
CA PRO A 134 -6.34 -4.85 13.73
C PRO A 134 -6.20 -5.16 15.22
N ALA A 135 -6.54 -6.39 15.60
CA ALA A 135 -6.10 -6.95 16.87
C ALA A 135 -4.60 -7.25 16.82
N VAL A 136 -3.98 -7.39 17.99
CA VAL A 136 -2.55 -7.73 18.10
C VAL A 136 -2.24 -9.07 17.41
N THR A 137 -3.16 -10.04 17.50
CA THR A 137 -3.04 -11.35 16.84
C THR A 137 -3.06 -11.24 15.31
N ASP A 138 -3.73 -10.23 14.76
CA ASP A 138 -3.88 -10.08 13.30
C ASP A 138 -2.58 -9.60 12.65
N VAL A 139 -1.66 -9.03 13.44
CA VAL A 139 -0.37 -8.54 12.96
C VAL A 139 0.77 -9.52 13.22
N ASP A 140 0.51 -10.72 13.74
CA ASP A 140 1.58 -11.68 14.02
C ASP A 140 2.27 -12.22 12.77
N CYS A 141 1.55 -12.23 11.64
CA CYS A 141 2.07 -12.67 10.35
C CYS A 141 2.71 -11.56 9.52
N LEU A 142 2.95 -10.36 10.07
CA LEU A 142 3.60 -9.29 9.30
C LEU A 142 5.07 -9.66 9.01
N THR A 143 5.49 -9.39 7.78
CA THR A 143 6.87 -9.58 7.33
C THR A 143 7.79 -8.52 7.97
N PRO A 144 9.10 -8.78 8.13
CA PRO A 144 10.05 -7.79 8.63
C PRO A 144 10.26 -6.65 7.61
N ILE A 145 9.41 -5.63 7.69
CA ILE A 145 9.48 -4.40 6.89
C ILE A 145 10.55 -3.49 7.49
N THR A 146 11.44 -2.98 6.64
CA THR A 146 12.47 -2.01 7.02
C THR A 146 12.07 -0.58 6.69
N THR A 147 11.22 -0.37 5.69
CA THR A 147 10.74 0.94 5.29
C THR A 147 9.22 0.99 5.28
N PHE A 148 8.64 1.84 6.12
CA PHE A 148 7.20 2.11 6.12
C PHE A 148 6.96 3.60 5.86
N ARG A 149 6.27 3.90 4.77
CA ARG A 149 5.97 5.27 4.36
C ARG A 149 4.47 5.45 4.23
N TYR A 150 3.94 6.40 4.99
CA TYR A 150 2.59 6.89 4.82
C TYR A 150 2.67 8.34 4.38
N ALA A 151 2.43 8.58 3.09
CA ALA A 151 2.56 9.88 2.46
C ALA A 151 1.18 10.43 2.09
N GLN A 152 0.84 11.58 2.63
CA GLN A 152 -0.44 12.24 2.38
C GLN A 152 -0.18 13.62 1.77
N PRO A 153 -0.85 13.97 0.65
CA PRO A 153 -0.80 15.34 0.14
C PRO A 153 -1.35 16.30 1.20
N ALA A 154 -0.69 17.45 1.39
CA ALA A 154 -1.01 18.46 2.42
C ALA A 154 -2.45 19.01 2.37
N ILE A 155 -3.20 18.69 1.32
CA ILE A 155 -4.58 19.12 1.08
C ILE A 155 -5.58 18.25 1.87
N PHE A 156 -5.21 17.04 2.30
CA PHE A 156 -6.11 16.11 2.97
C PHE A 156 -6.19 16.35 4.49
N ARG A 157 -6.90 17.42 4.89
CA ARG A 157 -7.30 17.65 6.30
C ARG A 157 -8.22 16.55 6.86
N GLU A 158 -8.77 15.70 6.00
CA GLU A 158 -9.75 14.67 6.36
C GLU A 158 -9.16 13.45 7.09
N LEU A 159 -7.83 13.35 7.24
CA LEU A 159 -7.23 12.23 7.98
C LEU A 159 -7.72 12.14 9.43
N ARG A 160 -7.98 13.29 10.07
CA ARG A 160 -8.50 13.37 11.43
C ARG A 160 -9.92 12.83 11.58
N GLN A 161 -10.65 12.62 10.48
CA GLN A 161 -12.02 12.13 10.50
C GLN A 161 -12.10 10.63 10.79
N TYR A 162 -10.97 9.93 10.82
CA TYR A 162 -10.92 8.47 10.97
C TYR A 162 -10.05 8.12 12.19
N PRO A 163 -10.60 8.18 13.41
CA PRO A 163 -9.84 7.92 14.64
C PRO A 163 -9.21 6.52 14.65
N THR A 164 -9.85 5.55 13.99
CA THR A 164 -9.36 4.18 13.86
C THR A 164 -8.00 4.07 13.15
N GLN A 165 -7.64 5.03 12.28
CA GLN A 165 -6.34 4.99 11.58
C GLN A 165 -5.17 5.09 12.55
N LYS A 166 -5.24 6.02 13.53
CA LYS A 166 -4.16 6.21 14.51
C LYS A 166 -3.96 4.93 15.30
N ALA A 167 -5.05 4.31 15.76
CA ALA A 167 -5.00 3.04 16.48
C ALA A 167 -4.42 1.89 15.62
N ALA A 168 -4.86 1.77 14.37
CA ALA A 168 -4.35 0.75 13.45
C ALA A 168 -2.85 0.93 13.16
N LEU A 169 -2.41 2.17 12.93
CA LEU A 169 -1.00 2.50 12.77
C LEU A 169 -0.20 2.17 14.03
N SER A 170 -0.71 2.49 15.23
CA SER A 170 -0.05 2.13 16.50
C SER A 170 0.24 0.63 16.56
N VAL A 171 -0.75 -0.22 16.27
CA VAL A 171 -0.62 -1.69 16.33
C VAL A 171 0.42 -2.18 15.33
N VAL A 172 0.34 -1.73 14.08
CA VAL A 172 1.27 -2.16 13.00
C VAL A 172 2.69 -1.70 13.29
N ILE A 173 2.88 -0.44 13.70
CA ILE A 173 4.20 0.11 14.00
C ILE A 173 4.81 -0.57 15.22
N ALA A 174 4.02 -0.81 16.28
CA ALA A 174 4.50 -1.53 17.45
C ALA A 174 4.98 -2.94 17.07
N LYS A 175 4.31 -3.62 16.13
CA LYS A 175 4.76 -4.92 15.62
C LYS A 175 6.07 -4.83 14.83
N LEU A 176 6.20 -3.82 13.97
CA LEU A 176 7.34 -3.66 13.05
C LEU A 176 8.55 -2.95 13.68
N ARG A 177 8.44 -2.44 14.91
CA ARG A 177 9.45 -1.58 15.56
C ARG A 177 10.88 -2.12 15.56
N HIS A 178 11.06 -3.44 15.63
CA HIS A 178 12.38 -4.07 15.68
C HIS A 178 13.02 -4.24 14.29
N THR A 179 12.24 -4.11 13.23
CA THR A 179 12.70 -4.27 11.85
C THR A 179 12.74 -2.94 11.10
N LEU A 180 11.98 -1.93 11.56
CA LEU A 180 11.91 -0.62 10.92
C LEU A 180 13.21 0.19 11.05
N GLU A 181 13.79 0.49 9.90
CA GLU A 181 14.92 1.41 9.74
C GLU A 181 14.44 2.81 9.33
N THR A 182 13.38 2.87 8.51
CA THR A 182 12.80 4.12 8.01
C THR A 182 11.30 4.15 8.26
N LEU A 183 10.85 5.17 8.98
CA LEU A 183 9.44 5.43 9.23
C LEU A 183 9.11 6.87 8.81
N LEU A 184 8.15 7.01 7.91
CA LEU A 184 7.61 8.29 7.46
C LEU A 184 6.10 8.27 7.64
N LEU A 185 5.57 9.21 8.43
CA LEU A 185 4.14 9.32 8.72
C LEU A 185 3.68 10.78 8.62
N PRO A 186 2.41 11.03 8.25
CA PRO A 186 1.81 12.36 8.38
C PRO A 186 1.66 12.71 9.86
N LEU A 187 1.94 13.97 10.20
CA LEU A 187 1.90 14.47 11.58
C LEU A 187 0.51 14.26 12.22
N GLU A 188 -0.56 14.36 11.43
CA GLU A 188 -1.95 14.31 11.87
C GLU A 188 -2.38 12.95 12.42
N VAL A 189 -1.72 11.87 11.99
CA VAL A 189 -2.08 10.48 12.31
C VAL A 189 -0.92 9.69 12.90
N ALA A 190 0.23 10.34 13.11
CA ALA A 190 1.38 9.74 13.76
C ALA A 190 1.02 9.34 15.21
N PRO A 191 1.21 8.07 15.60
CA PRO A 191 0.85 7.60 16.93
C PRO A 191 1.94 7.93 17.96
N PHE A 192 2.16 9.21 18.26
CA PHE A 192 3.28 9.69 19.08
C PHE A 192 3.44 8.99 20.42
N GLU A 193 2.35 8.68 21.12
CA GLU A 193 2.38 7.95 22.39
C GLU A 193 3.03 6.57 22.19
N ALA A 194 2.56 5.80 21.20
CA ALA A 194 3.18 4.54 20.83
C ALA A 194 4.61 4.73 20.33
N LEU A 195 4.93 5.81 19.59
CA LEU A 195 6.31 6.06 19.18
C LEU A 195 7.23 6.36 20.38
N ALA A 196 6.74 7.05 21.40
CA ALA A 196 7.53 7.44 22.58
C ALA A 196 7.76 6.28 23.56
N GLU A 197 6.80 5.36 23.68
CA GLU A 197 6.87 4.22 24.61
C GLU A 197 7.87 3.13 24.19
N HIS A 198 8.30 3.11 22.93
CA HIS A 198 9.10 2.02 22.38
C HIS A 198 10.57 2.40 22.19
N GLN A 199 11.48 1.47 22.51
CA GLN A 199 12.90 1.60 22.19
C GLN A 199 13.13 1.28 20.72
N TRP A 200 13.58 2.27 19.95
CA TRP A 200 13.86 2.15 18.52
C TRP A 200 15.33 1.81 18.32
N SER A 201 15.62 0.58 17.92
CA SER A 201 17.01 0.09 17.85
C SER A 201 17.84 0.69 16.71
N THR A 202 17.21 1.20 15.65
CA THR A 202 17.92 1.52 14.38
C THR A 202 17.31 2.65 13.54
N THR A 203 16.31 3.37 14.03
CA THR A 203 15.40 4.12 13.15
C THR A 203 15.87 5.54 12.85
N ARG A 204 15.87 5.93 11.56
CA ARG A 204 15.99 7.32 11.10
C ARG A 204 14.60 7.90 10.91
N SER A 205 14.04 8.51 11.94
CA SER A 205 12.73 9.17 11.87
C SER A 205 12.86 10.54 11.18
N SER A 206 12.04 10.78 10.16
CA SER A 206 11.87 12.13 9.60
C SER A 206 10.38 12.46 9.45
N TYR A 207 10.00 13.69 9.80
CA TYR A 207 8.63 14.17 9.72
C TYR A 207 8.53 15.12 8.52
N SER A 208 7.63 14.83 7.58
CA SER A 208 7.34 15.75 6.47
C SER A 208 6.21 16.70 6.88
N ARG A 209 6.45 18.01 6.74
CA ARG A 209 5.41 19.06 6.84
C ARG A 209 4.57 19.12 5.57
#